data_AF-A0A7W5CD78-F1
#
_entry.id   AF-A0A7W5CD78-F1
#
_cell.length_a   1.000
_cell.length_b   1.000
_cell.length_c   1.000
_cell.angle_alpha   90.00
_cell.angle_beta   90.00
_cell.angle_gamma   90.00
#
_symmetry.space_group_name_H-M   'P 1'
#
loop_
_entity.id
_entity.type
_entity.pdbx_description
1 polymer ?
#
loop_
_entity_poly.entity_id
_entity_poly.type
_entity_poly.pdbx_seq_one_letter_code
_entity_poly.pdbx_strand_id
1 'polypeptide(L)' 'MSKNSSSGSRSSGNRSGGGNVQSILSQIGVGTPNIRIRTIGTEHTGVYLGITDGSAIINENGVPRYIKLSKITAVEVGV' A
#
# COMPACT_ATOMS: atom_id res chain seq x y z
N MET A 1 3.51 22.70 -40.57
CA MET A 1 4.66 21.80 -40.24
C MET A 1 5.33 22.30 -38.97
N SER A 2 5.80 21.37 -38.12
CA SER A 2 6.48 21.55 -36.81
C SER A 2 5.58 21.99 -35.63
N LYS A 3 5.69 21.45 -34.41
CA LYS A 3 6.62 20.46 -33.82
C LYS A 3 5.94 19.78 -32.62
N ASN A 4 6.03 18.46 -32.55
CA ASN A 4 5.70 17.61 -31.41
C ASN A 4 6.77 17.81 -30.32
N SER A 5 6.36 18.05 -29.07
CA SER A 5 7.24 17.99 -27.91
C SER A 5 6.55 17.21 -26.80
N SER A 6 6.70 15.89 -26.83
CA SER A 6 6.36 14.99 -25.73
C SER A 6 7.34 15.20 -24.57
N SER A 7 6.94 16.00 -23.58
CA SER A 7 7.64 16.06 -22.30
C SER A 7 7.22 14.85 -21.46
N GLY A 8 7.90 13.73 -21.68
CA GLY A 8 7.81 12.57 -20.80
C GLY A 8 8.44 12.89 -19.45
N SER A 9 7.61 13.08 -18.43
CA SER A 9 8.05 13.19 -17.05
C SER A 9 8.59 11.84 -16.58
N ARG A 10 9.89 11.61 -16.76
CA ARG A 10 10.63 10.53 -16.11
C ARG A 10 10.78 10.85 -14.64
N SER A 11 9.81 10.45 -13.83
CA SER A 11 9.95 10.42 -12.37
C SER A 11 10.87 9.25 -11.99
N SER A 12 12.16 9.56 -11.86
CA SER A 12 13.14 8.71 -11.16
C SER A 12 12.96 8.90 -9.66
N GLY A 13 12.34 7.94 -8.98
CA GLY A 13 12.16 7.95 -7.53
C GLY A 13 12.42 6.59 -6.90
N ASN A 14 13.61 6.45 -6.31
CA ASN A 14 14.05 5.50 -5.29
C ASN A 14 13.43 4.08 -5.24
N ARG A 15 14.24 3.08 -5.66
CA ARG A 15 14.04 1.66 -5.38
C ARG A 15 14.37 1.33 -3.92
N SER A 16 13.48 1.70 -3.00
CA SER A 16 13.58 1.37 -1.58
C SER A 16 12.30 0.71 -1.10
N GLY A 17 12.14 -0.60 -1.33
CA GLY A 17 11.20 -1.52 -0.65
C GLY A 17 9.68 -1.26 -0.69
N GLY A 18 9.21 -0.03 -0.48
CA GLY A 18 7.81 0.35 -0.31
C GLY A 18 7.03 0.63 -1.59
N GLY A 19 7.70 0.92 -2.71
CA GLY A 19 7.02 1.19 -3.99
C GLY A 19 6.20 0.00 -4.49
N ASN A 20 6.67 -1.23 -4.24
CA ASN A 20 5.96 -2.45 -4.63
C ASN A 20 4.75 -2.70 -3.72
N VAL A 21 4.88 -2.49 -2.41
CA VAL A 21 3.78 -2.71 -1.45
C VAL A 21 2.64 -1.72 -1.69
N GLN A 22 2.97 -0.44 -1.93
CA GLN A 22 1.95 0.56 -2.23
C GLN A 22 1.15 0.19 -3.49
N SER A 23 1.81 -0.28 -4.54
CA SER A 23 1.16 -0.72 -5.78
C SER A 23 0.25 -1.92 -5.57
N ILE A 24 0.63 -2.88 -4.70
CA ILE A 24 -0.21 -4.04 -4.37
C ILE A 24 -1.43 -3.57 -3.58
N LEU A 25 -1.21 -2.78 -2.53
CA LEU A 25 -2.28 -2.28 -1.67
C LEU A 25 -3.28 -1.40 -2.43
N SER A 26 -2.82 -0.61 -3.40
CA SER A 26 -3.71 0.23 -4.24
C SER A 26 -4.63 -0.59 -5.15
N GLN A 27 -4.35 -1.88 -5.37
CA GLN A 27 -5.22 -2.78 -6.12
C GLN A 27 -6.31 -3.42 -5.25
N ILE A 28 -6.17 -3.34 -3.92
CA ILE A 28 -7.15 -3.87 -2.97
C ILE A 28 -8.26 -2.82 -2.78
N GLY A 29 -9.52 -3.26 -2.94
CA GLY A 29 -10.67 -2.38 -2.68
C GLY A 29 -10.77 -1.99 -1.21
N VAL A 30 -11.11 -0.74 -0.94
CA VAL A 30 -11.49 -0.30 0.41
C VAL A 30 -12.71 -1.11 0.87
N GLY A 31 -12.69 -1.57 2.11
CA GLY A 31 -13.72 -2.45 2.68
C GLY A 31 -13.46 -3.94 2.45
N THR A 32 -12.40 -4.33 1.74
CA THR A 32 -12.04 -5.75 1.58
C THR A 32 -11.72 -6.36 2.96
N PRO A 33 -12.46 -7.39 3.40
CA PRO A 33 -12.17 -8.08 4.66
C PRO A 33 -10.99 -9.05 4.49
N ASN A 34 -10.53 -9.61 5.61
CA ASN A 34 -9.51 -10.65 5.65
C ASN A 34 -8.22 -10.28 4.91
N ILE A 35 -7.78 -9.05 5.11
CA ILE A 35 -6.47 -8.59 4.66
C ILE A 35 -5.49 -8.75 5.81
N ARG A 36 -4.41 -9.50 5.57
CA ARG A 36 -3.31 -9.66 6.51
C ARG A 36 -2.09 -8.88 6.05
N ILE A 37 -1.62 -7.97 6.90
CA ILE A 37 -0.40 -7.20 6.70
C ILE A 37 0.65 -7.69 7.69
N ARG A 38 1.82 -8.11 7.18
CA ARG A 38 2.98 -8.46 8.00
C ARG A 38 3.97 -7.31 8.06
N THR A 39 4.54 -7.10 9.24
CA THR A 39 5.75 -6.29 9.44
C THR A 39 6.83 -7.15 10.09
N ILE A 40 8.00 -6.57 10.37
CA ILE A 40 9.05 -7.28 11.12
C ILE A 40 8.55 -7.49 12.57
N GLY A 41 8.03 -8.69 12.84
CA GLY A 41 7.64 -9.13 14.18
C GLY A 41 6.16 -8.95 14.54
N THR A 42 5.32 -8.40 13.65
CA THR A 42 3.87 -8.33 13.88
C THR A 42 3.07 -8.69 12.64
N GLU A 43 1.87 -9.22 12.87
CA GLU A 43 0.85 -9.42 11.84
C GLU A 43 -0.41 -8.70 12.29
N HIS A 44 -1.11 -8.09 11.33
CA HIS A 44 -2.39 -7.44 11.56
C HIS A 44 -3.38 -7.96 10.52
N THR A 45 -4.50 -8.50 10.98
CA THR A 45 -5.56 -9.03 10.11
C THR A 45 -6.85 -8.24 10.34
N GLY A 46 -7.50 -7.82 9.26
CA GLY A 46 -8.72 -7.02 9.37
C GLY A 46 -9.29 -6.58 8.03
N VAL A 47 -10.12 -5.54 8.10
CA VAL A 47 -10.70 -4.90 6.91
C VAL A 47 -9.78 -3.81 6.42
N TYR A 48 -9.42 -3.84 5.14
CA TYR A 48 -8.57 -2.81 4.55
C TYR A 48 -9.35 -1.52 4.33
N LEU A 49 -8.82 -0.40 4.84
CA LEU A 49 -9.48 0.91 4.77
C LEU A 49 -8.81 1.87 3.78
N GLY A 50 -7.67 1.49 3.17
CA GLY A 50 -6.97 2.29 2.17
C GLY A 50 -5.56 2.69 2.59
N ILE A 51 -5.03 3.72 1.91
CA ILE A 51 -3.70 4.31 2.17
C ILE A 51 -3.87 5.80 2.42
N THR A 52 -3.27 6.31 3.50
CA THR A 52 -3.10 7.75 3.73
C THR A 52 -1.71 8.03 4.27
N ASP A 53 -1.11 9.15 3.88
CA ASP A 53 0.14 9.66 4.48
C ASP A 53 1.27 8.62 4.59
N GLY A 54 1.42 7.78 3.56
CA GLY A 54 2.43 6.72 3.53
C GLY A 54 2.18 5.55 4.48
N SER A 55 0.93 5.35 4.92
CA SER A 55 0.51 4.27 5.79
C SER A 55 -0.71 3.52 5.21
N ALA A 56 -0.69 2.20 5.30
CA ALA A 56 -1.87 1.37 5.10
C ALA A 56 -2.76 1.44 6.34
N ILE A 57 -4.07 1.52 6.14
CA ILE A 57 -5.04 1.53 7.21
C ILE A 57 -5.80 0.21 7.22
N ILE A 58 -5.87 -0.43 8.38
CA ILE A 58 -6.60 -1.69 8.59
C ILE A 58 -7.51 -1.52 9.81
N ASN A 59 -8.76 -1.95 9.71
CA ASN A 59 -9.65 -2.09 10.86
C ASN A 59 -9.48 -3.49 11.46
N GLU A 60 -8.79 -3.57 12.60
CA GLU A 60 -8.57 -4.79 13.36
C GLU A 60 -9.52 -4.79 14.56
N ASN A 61 -10.55 -5.63 14.53
CA ASN A 61 -11.54 -5.78 15.61
C ASN A 61 -12.21 -4.46 16.04
N GLY A 62 -12.56 -3.59 15.08
CA GLY A 62 -13.20 -2.30 15.35
C GLY A 62 -12.22 -1.16 15.65
N VAL A 63 -10.91 -1.43 15.68
CA VAL A 63 -9.88 -0.43 15.95
C VAL A 63 -9.06 -0.18 14.67
N PRO A 64 -9.05 1.06 14.13
CA PRO A 64 -8.21 1.39 12.98
C PRO A 64 -6.73 1.42 13.39
N ARG A 65 -5.89 0.74 12.61
CA ARG A 65 -4.44 0.71 12.75
C ARG A 65 -3.78 1.31 11.52
N TYR A 66 -2.75 2.12 11.76
CA TYR A 66 -1.95 2.76 10.73
C TYR A 66 -0.59 2.08 10.66
N ILE A 67 -0.31 1.43 9.53
CA ILE A 67 0.91 0.65 9.32
C ILE A 67 1.73 1.35 8.24
N LYS A 68 2.90 1.89 8.62
CA LYS A 68 3.80 2.55 7.67
C LYS A 68 4.15 1.60 6.54
N LEU A 69 3.97 2.05 5.29
CA LEU A 69 4.26 1.24 4.11
C LEU A 69 5.71 0.74 4.08
N SER A 70 6.65 1.55 4.58
CA SER A 70 8.08 1.19 4.67
C SER A 70 8.39 0.05 5.65
N LYS A 71 7.44 -0.32 6.53
CA LYS A 71 7.60 -1.41 7.49
C LYS A 71 6.89 -2.70 7.06
N ILE A 72 6.08 -2.65 6.01
CA ILE A 72 5.33 -3.81 5.52
C ILE A 72 6.29 -4.72 4.77
N THR A 73 6.29 -5.99 5.15
CA THR A 73 7.12 -7.04 4.54
C THR A 73 6.30 -7.97 3.64
N ALA A 74 5.01 -8.14 3.92
CA ALA A 74 4.10 -8.92 3.08
C ALA A 74 2.64 -8.46 3.24
N VAL A 75 1.84 -8.71 2.21
CA VAL A 75 0.38 -8.50 2.19
C VAL A 75 -0.27 -9.78 1.66
N GLU A 76 -1.32 -10.24 2.33
CA GLU A 76 -2.10 -11.40 1.93
C GLU A 76 -3.59 -11.05 1.89
N VAL A 77 -4.29 -11.59 0.90
CA VAL A 77 -5.71 -11.31 0.62
C VAL A 77 -6.51 -12.59 0.76
N GLY A 78 -7.60 -12.57 1.54
CA GLY A 78 -8.51 -13.70 1.67
C GLY A 78 -8.06 -14.77 2.67
N VAL A 79 -7.38 -14.35 3.74
CA VAL A 79 -7.00 -15.24 4.86
C VAL A 79 -8.18 -15.67 5.74
#